data_AF-A0A5D8YMK0-F1
#
_entry.id   AF-A0A5D8YMK0-F1
#
_cell.length_a   1.000
_cell.length_b   1.000
_cell.length_c   1.000
_cell.angle_alpha   90.00
_cell.angle_beta   90.00
_cell.angle_gamma   90.00
#
_symmetry.space_group_name_H-M   'P 1'
#
loop_
_entity.id
_entity.type
_entity.pdbx_description
1 polymer ?
#
loop_
_entity_poly.entity_id
_entity_poly.type
_entity_poly.pdbx_seq_one_letter_code
_entity_poly.pdbx_strand_id
1 'polypeptide(L)'
;MLSYNRYSDNELANLLTKDDHAAYTEIYHRYSRLLYLHAYKRLKDREQARDVVQDLFTVLWNNRSEFKLKFFMECYRYIYGKP
;
A
#
# COMPACT_ATOMS: atom_id res chain seq x y z
N MET A 1 -11.80 14.50 15.04
CA MET A 1 -11.50 13.78 13.78
C MET A 1 -10.04 14.05 13.45
N LEU A 2 -9.18 13.03 13.56
CA LEU A 2 -7.76 13.15 13.26
C LEU A 2 -7.60 13.28 11.74
N SER A 3 -7.06 14.40 11.26
CA SER A 3 -6.81 14.62 9.84
C SER A 3 -5.52 13.90 9.43
N TYR A 4 -5.60 12.58 9.26
CA TYR A 4 -4.47 11.72 8.88
C TYR A 4 -3.81 12.15 7.54
N ASN A 5 -4.55 12.83 6.67
CA ASN A 5 -4.08 13.42 5.40
C ASN A 5 -2.92 14.42 5.56
N ARG A 6 -2.75 15.02 6.75
CA ARG A 6 -1.63 15.93 7.04
C ARG A 6 -0.36 15.24 7.54
N TYR A 7 -0.46 13.96 7.91
CA TYR A 7 0.68 13.22 8.43
C TYR A 7 1.61 12.82 7.30
N SER A 8 2.91 12.87 7.58
CA SER A 8 3.91 12.40 6.63
C SER A 8 3.86 10.87 6.50
N ASP A 9 4.34 10.32 5.39
CA ASP A 9 4.30 8.87 5.16
C ASP A 9 5.02 8.09 6.27
N ASN A 10 6.08 8.67 6.83
CA ASN A 10 6.78 8.14 8.01
C ASN A 10 5.94 8.14 9.28
N GLU A 11 5.10 9.16 9.48
CA GLU A 11 4.24 9.23 10.66
C GLU A 11 3.07 8.25 10.53
N LEU A 12 2.47 8.15 9.34
CA LEU A 12 1.46 7.15 9.04
C LEU A 12 2.03 5.73 9.20
N ALA A 13 3.26 5.48 8.75
CA ALA A 13 3.96 4.21 8.99
C ALA A 13 4.18 3.93 10.48
N ASN A 14 4.54 4.95 11.27
CA ASN A 14 4.73 4.81 12.71
C ASN A 14 3.41 4.66 13.50
N LEU A 15 2.30 5.12 12.93
CA LEU A 15 0.95 4.87 13.47
C LEU A 15 0.47 3.48 13.07
N LEU A 16 0.79 3.03 11.86
CA LEU A 16 0.53 1.68 11.38
C LEU A 16 1.20 0.61 12.24
N THR A 17 2.46 0.83 12.68
CA THR A 17 3.15 -0.08 13.61
C THR A 17 2.48 -0.18 14.97
N LYS A 18 1.62 0.79 15.33
CA LYS A 18 0.82 0.82 16.56
C LYS A 18 -0.59 0.25 16.39
N ASP A 19 -0.85 -0.47 15.29
CA ASP A 19 -2.16 -1.05 14.98
C ASP A 19 -3.27 0.00 14.70
N ASP A 20 -2.88 1.24 14.35
CA ASP A 20 -3.83 2.30 14.03
C ASP A 20 -4.48 2.04 12.66
N HIS A 21 -5.73 1.59 12.70
CA HIS A 21 -6.54 1.29 11.51
C HIS A 21 -6.86 2.54 10.69
N ALA A 22 -6.92 3.72 11.31
CA ALA A 22 -7.19 4.96 10.60
C ALA A 22 -5.95 5.41 9.81
N ALA A 23 -4.75 5.18 10.34
CA ALA A 23 -3.51 5.38 9.59
C ALA A 23 -3.41 4.43 8.38
N TYR A 24 -3.77 3.15 8.54
CA TYR A 24 -3.84 2.21 7.42
C TYR A 24 -4.85 2.66 6.35
N THR A 25 -6.02 3.12 6.77
CA THR A 25 -7.07 3.57 5.87
C THR A 25 -6.61 4.79 5.05
N GLU A 26 -5.90 5.73 5.67
CA GLU A 26 -5.33 6.89 4.97
C GLU A 26 -4.26 6.46 3.96
N ILE A 27 -3.34 5.57 4.34
CA ILE A 27 -2.34 4.99 3.42
C ILE A 27 -3.04 4.27 2.26
N TYR A 28 -4.06 3.47 2.56
CA TYR A 28 -4.86 2.78 1.55
C TYR A 28 -5.49 3.77 0.57
N HIS A 29 -6.16 4.81 1.06
CA HIS A 29 -6.76 5.82 0.20
C HIS A 29 -5.74 6.57 -0.67
N ARG A 30 -4.57 6.88 -0.12
CA ARG A 30 -3.51 7.63 -0.83
C ARG A 30 -2.84 6.79 -1.91
N TYR A 31 -2.52 5.53 -1.62
CA TYR A 31 -1.71 4.69 -2.49
C TYR A 31 -2.51 3.68 -3.32
N SER A 32 -3.69 3.25 -2.89
CA SER A 32 -4.50 2.26 -3.64
C SER A 32 -4.83 2.73 -5.05
N ARG A 33 -5.21 4.00 -5.22
CA ARG A 33 -5.52 4.55 -6.54
C ARG A 33 -4.31 4.57 -7.46
N LEU A 34 -3.14 4.96 -6.93
CA LEU A 34 -1.89 4.99 -7.69
C LEU A 34 -1.48 3.57 -8.10
N LEU A 35 -1.43 2.65 -7.13
CA LEU A 35 -1.07 1.25 -7.36
C LEU A 35 -2.04 0.57 -8.31
N TYR A 36 -3.35 0.81 -8.18
CA TYR A 36 -4.36 0.29 -9.09
C TYR A 36 -4.17 0.80 -10.51
N LEU A 37 -3.91 2.10 -10.70
CA LEU A 37 -3.64 2.66 -12.02
C LEU A 37 -2.37 2.05 -12.65
N HIS A 38 -1.33 1.82 -11.85
CA HIS A 38 -0.11 1.16 -12.31
C HIS A 38 -0.34 -0.31 -12.68
N ALA A 39 -0.98 -1.08 -11.80
CA ALA A 39 -1.32 -2.47 -12.02
C ALA A 39 -2.25 -2.62 -13.24
N TYR A 40 -3.26 -1.77 -13.37
CA TYR A 40 -4.18 -1.75 -14.50
C TYR A 40 -3.49 -1.39 -15.82
N LYS A 41 -2.57 -0.42 -15.83
CA LYS A 41 -1.79 -0.10 -17.03
C LYS A 41 -0.95 -1.29 -17.51
N ARG A 42 -0.50 -2.15 -16.58
CA ARG A 42 0.33 -3.31 -16.89
C ARG A 42 -0.48 -4.54 -17.29
N LEU A 43 -1.44 -4.92 -16.44
CA LEU A 43 -2.26 -6.12 -16.60
C LEU A 43 -3.37 -5.92 -17.62
N LYS A 44 -3.80 -4.66 -17.83
CA LYS A 44 -4.97 -4.27 -18.65
C LYS A 44 -6.26 -4.96 -18.24
N ASP A 45 -6.28 -5.49 -17.03
CA ASP A 45 -7.38 -6.25 -16.44
C ASP A 45 -7.71 -5.59 -15.10
N ARG A 46 -8.97 -5.23 -14.91
CA ARG A 46 -9.44 -4.54 -13.71
C ARG A 46 -9.49 -5.48 -12.50
N GLU A 47 -9.85 -6.74 -12.72
CA GLU A 47 -9.97 -7.72 -11.64
C GLU A 47 -8.57 -8.07 -11.13
N GLN A 48 -7.65 -8.41 -12.04
CA GLN A 48 -6.27 -8.72 -11.64
C GLN A 48 -5.57 -7.50 -11.02
N ALA A 49 -5.80 -6.29 -11.53
CA ALA A 49 -5.25 -5.08 -10.93
C ALA A 49 -5.78 -4.85 -9.50
N ARG A 50 -7.06 -5.13 -9.27
CA ARG A 50 -7.66 -5.04 -7.94
C ARG A 50 -7.09 -6.09 -7.01
N ASP A 51 -6.99 -7.34 -7.43
CA ASP A 51 -6.43 -8.43 -6.64
C ASP A 51 -4.99 -8.16 -6.24
N VAL A 52 -4.15 -7.71 -7.17
CA VAL A 52 -2.74 -7.36 -6.87
C VAL A 52 -2.66 -6.25 -5.83
N VAL A 53 -3.47 -5.19 -5.96
CA VAL A 53 -3.49 -4.10 -4.97
C VAL A 53 -3.95 -4.62 -3.62
N GLN A 54 -5.01 -5.42 -3.59
CA GLN A 54 -5.59 -5.94 -2.36
C GLN A 54 -4.64 -6.91 -1.63
N ASP A 55 -3.95 -7.78 -2.36
CA ASP A 55 -2.90 -8.66 -1.82
C ASP A 55 -1.74 -7.83 -1.24
N LEU A 56 -1.29 -6.80 -1.97
CA LEU A 56 -0.24 -5.88 -1.50
C LEU A 56 -0.57 -5.27 -0.14
N PHE A 57 -1.78 -4.75 -0.01
CA PHE A 57 -2.26 -4.11 1.22
C PHE A 57 -2.51 -5.12 2.35
N THR A 58 -2.82 -6.37 2.01
CA THR A 58 -2.94 -7.47 2.97
C THR A 58 -1.57 -7.86 3.52
N VAL A 59 -0.56 -7.99 2.66
CA VAL A 59 0.83 -8.23 3.05
C VAL A 59 1.37 -7.06 3.87
N LEU A 60 1.03 -5.82 3.50
CA LEU A 60 1.38 -4.61 4.26
C LEU A 60 0.80 -4.63 5.67
N TRP A 61 -0.48 -5.02 5.82
CA TRP A 61 -1.12 -5.13 7.13
C TRP A 61 -0.50 -6.25 7.98
N ASN A 62 -0.21 -7.40 7.36
CA ASN A 62 0.41 -8.52 8.05
C ASN A 62 1.85 -8.20 8.52
N ASN A 63 2.60 -7.42 7.72
CA ASN A 63 3.98 -7.02 8.02
C ASN A 63 4.08 -5.60 8.61
N ARG A 64 2.98 -5.07 9.17
CA ARG A 64 2.91 -3.69 9.68
C ARG A 64 3.96 -3.38 10.75
N SER A 65 4.34 -4.37 11.56
CA SER A 65 5.35 -4.23 12.62
C SER A 65 6.77 -4.03 12.08
N GLU A 66 7.05 -4.51 10.86
CA GLU A 66 8.34 -4.36 10.17
C GLU A 66 8.29 -3.32 9.04
N PHE A 67 7.19 -2.56 8.95
CA PHE A 67 6.93 -1.63 7.85
C PHE A 67 7.90 -0.44 7.86
N LYS A 68 9.09 -0.67 7.30
CA LYS A 68 9.97 0.37 6.79
C LYS A 68 9.60 0.58 5.32
N LEU A 69 9.52 1.84 4.89
CA LEU A 69 9.25 2.34 3.52
C LEU A 69 9.92 1.58 2.35
N LYS A 70 10.89 0.69 2.61
CA LYS A 70 11.41 -0.32 1.69
C LYS A 70 10.34 -1.21 1.05
N PHE A 71 9.19 -1.42 1.68
CA PHE A 71 8.15 -2.30 1.11
C PHE A 71 7.63 -1.79 -0.24
N PHE A 72 7.50 -0.47 -0.42
CA PHE A 72 7.11 0.11 -1.73
C PHE A 72 8.08 -0.25 -2.86
N MET A 73 9.37 -0.41 -2.55
CA MET A 73 10.38 -0.85 -3.53
C MET A 73 10.23 -2.33 -3.89
N GLU A 74 9.89 -3.19 -2.93
CA GLU A 74 9.66 -4.63 -3.18
C GLU A 74 8.35 -4.86 -3.96
N CYS A 75 7.31 -4.06 -3.72
CA CYS A 75 6.07 -4.09 -4.50
C CYS A 75 6.30 -3.68 -5.97
N TYR A 76 7.16 -2.69 -6.21
CA TYR A 76 7.63 -2.36 -7.55
C TYR A 76 8.36 -3.57 -8.17
N ARG A 77 9.16 -4.30 -7.39
CA ARG A 77 9.83 -5.53 -7.85
C ARG A 77 8.85 -6.65 -8.20
N TYR A 78 7.75 -6.82 -7.46
CA TYR A 78 6.72 -7.83 -7.75
C TYR A 78 5.93 -7.50 -9.00
N ILE A 79 5.60 -6.22 -9.21
CA ILE A 79 5.00 -5.77 -10.46
C ILE A 79 5.99 -6.02 -11.60
N TYR A 80 7.28 -5.68 -11.47
CA TYR A 80 8.29 -5.76 -12.54
C TYR A 80 8.97 -7.11 -12.75
N GLY A 81 8.86 -8.06 -11.82
CA GLY A 81 9.64 -9.29 -11.79
C GLY A 81 8.79 -10.55 -11.90
N LYS A 82 8.44 -10.92 -13.12
CA LYS A 82 8.55 -12.31 -13.56
C LYS A 82 9.16 -12.34 -14.96
N PRO A 83 10.19 -13.19 -15.21
CA PRO A 83 10.55 -13.59 -16.57
C PRO A 83 9.41 -14.37 -17.24
#